data_AF-A0AAV6UYG9-F1
#
_entry.id   AF-A0AAV6UYG9-F1
#
_cell.length_a   1.000
_cell.length_b   1.000
_cell.length_c   1.000
_cell.angle_alpha   90.00
_cell.angle_beta   90.00
_cell.angle_gamma   90.00
#
_symmetry.space_group_name_H-M   'P 1'
#
loop_
_entity.id
_entity.type
_entity.pdbx_description
1 polymer ?
#
loop_
_entity_poly.entity_id
_entity_poly.type
_entity_poly.pdbx_seq_one_letter_code
_entity_poly.pdbx_strand_id
1 'polypeptide(L)' 'MDCAVMALSTRLNDEDVASLAELGNNAWESHLQRLVPCPLCSRTFFPDRLGVHKRSCKGPPTTSSRRPRSKMGA' A
#
# COMPACT_ATOMS: atom_id res chain seq x y z
N MET A 1 4.84 7.10 9.89
CA MET A 1 5.85 8.13 9.55
C MET A 1 6.45 7.78 8.21
N ASP A 2 5.78 8.18 7.13
CA ASP A 2 6.24 7.98 5.77
C ASP A 2 7.46 8.86 5.47
N CYS A 3 8.52 8.24 4.94
CA CYS A 3 9.86 8.82 4.79
C CYS A 3 9.98 9.98 3.79
N ALA A 4 8.87 10.44 3.18
CA ALA A 4 8.90 11.43 2.10
C ALA A 4 8.82 12.89 2.57
N VAL A 5 8.54 13.17 3.84
CA VAL A 5 8.23 14.53 4.32
C VAL A 5 9.49 15.34 4.72
N MET A 6 10.67 14.73 4.77
CA MET A 6 11.90 15.35 5.28
C MET A 6 12.75 16.08 4.21
N ALA A 7 12.20 16.49 3.06
CA ALA A 7 13.01 17.03 1.95
C ALA A 7 12.63 18.42 1.38
N LEU A 8 11.63 19.14 1.93
CA LEU A 8 11.29 20.49 1.45
C LEU A 8 11.52 21.56 2.53
N SER A 9 12.79 21.94 2.72
CA SER A 9 13.22 22.91 3.75
C SER A 9 13.28 24.38 3.29
N THR A 10 12.55 24.82 2.25
CA THR A 10 12.49 26.27 1.95
C THR A 10 11.09 26.76 1.54
N ARG A 11 10.39 27.31 2.55
CA ARG A 11 9.21 28.21 2.49
C ARG A 11 7.92 27.65 1.89
N LEU A 12 7.28 26.72 2.61
CA LEU A 12 5.84 26.49 2.50
C LEU A 12 5.16 27.24 3.66
N ASN A 13 4.09 28.01 3.40
CA ASN A 13 3.34 28.67 4.47
C ASN A 13 2.57 27.62 5.29
N ASP A 14 2.24 27.91 6.54
CA ASP A 14 1.47 26.99 7.41
C ASP A 14 0.15 26.53 6.75
N GLU A 15 -0.48 27.39 5.93
CA GLU A 15 -1.71 27.10 5.16
C GLU A 15 -1.47 26.13 3.98
N ASP A 16 -0.29 26.15 3.38
CA ASP A 16 0.10 25.27 2.27
C ASP A 16 0.47 23.86 2.77
N VAL A 17 0.96 23.75 4.02
CA VAL A 17 1.33 22.48 4.66
C VAL A 17 0.09 21.64 5.00
N ALA A 18 -0.97 22.28 5.50
CA ALA A 18 -2.25 21.60 5.75
C ALA A 18 -2.85 21.02 4.46
N SER A 19 -2.80 21.81 3.38
CA SER A 19 -3.30 21.42 2.06
C SER A 19 -2.53 20.25 1.45
N LEU A 20 -1.20 20.20 1.61
CA LEU A 20 -0.37 19.12 1.09
C LEU A 20 -0.53 17.82 1.88
N ALA A 21 -0.67 17.91 3.21
CA ALA A 21 -0.96 16.77 4.07
C ALA A 21 -2.32 16.14 3.73
N GLU A 22 -3.32 16.98 3.45
CA GLU A 22 -4.65 16.53 3.01
C GLU A 22 -4.61 15.82 1.65
N LEU A 23 -3.84 16.33 0.68
CA LEU A 23 -3.63 15.67 -0.61
C LEU A 23 -2.93 14.31 -0.45
N GLY A 24 -1.94 14.22 0.44
CA GLY A 24 -1.25 12.97 0.77
C GLY A 24 -2.18 11.93 1.40
N ASN A 25 -2.99 12.35 2.37
CA ASN A 25 -3.98 11.50 3.03
C ASN A 25 -5.05 11.02 2.04
N ASN A 26 -5.62 11.91 1.23
CA ASN A 26 -6.62 11.54 0.22
C ASN A 26 -6.09 10.57 -0.82
N ALA A 27 -4.84 10.74 -1.25
CA ALA A 27 -4.19 9.79 -2.16
C ALA A 27 -4.00 8.42 -1.51
N TRP A 28 -3.62 8.39 -0.23
CA TRP A 28 -3.49 7.16 0.56
C TRP A 28 -4.84 6.45 0.77
N GLU A 29 -5.89 7.17 1.15
CA GLU A 29 -7.23 6.60 1.33
C GLU A 29 -7.78 6.04 0.02
N SER A 30 -7.66 6.80 -1.07
CA SER A 30 -8.04 6.35 -2.42
C SER A 30 -7.28 5.10 -2.86
N HIS A 31 -5.99 5.01 -2.50
CA HIS A 31 -5.19 3.81 -2.74
C HIS A 31 -5.76 2.60 -2.00
N LEU A 32 -6.06 2.76 -0.70
CA LEU A 32 -6.59 1.67 0.13
C LEU A 32 -7.98 1.20 -0.33
N GLN A 33 -8.86 2.11 -0.71
CA GLN A 33 -10.23 1.80 -1.16
C GLN A 33 -10.27 0.94 -2.44
N ARG A 34 -9.23 1.03 -3.29
CA ARG A 34 -9.17 0.32 -4.57
C ARG A 34 -8.58 -1.09 -4.46
N LEU A 35 -8.18 -1.52 -3.27
CA LEU A 35 -7.62 -2.84 -3.02
C LEU A 35 -8.75 -3.87 -2.85
N VAL A 36 -8.74 -4.91 -3.68
CA VAL A 36 -9.72 -6.00 -3.65
C VAL A 36 -9.03 -7.29 -3.16
N PRO A 37 -9.60 -8.01 -2.17
CA PRO A 37 -9.06 -9.29 -1.73
C PRO A 37 -9.27 -10.39 -2.77
N CYS A 38 -8.26 -11.24 -2.96
CA CYS A 38 -8.34 -12.43 -3.80
C CYS A 38 -9.21 -13.52 -3.13
N PRO A 39 -10.21 -14.10 -3.81
CA PRO A 39 -11.10 -15.11 -3.22
C PRO A 39 -10.39 -16.44 -2.92
N LEU A 40 -9.24 -16.70 -3.53
CA LEU A 40 -8.50 -17.97 -3.39
C LEU A 40 -7.44 -17.91 -2.29
N CYS A 41 -6.81 -16.75 -2.05
CA CYS A 41 -5.68 -16.63 -1.13
C CYS A 41 -5.73 -15.44 -0.17
N SER A 42 -6.83 -14.66 -0.19
CA SER A 42 -7.10 -13.48 0.64
C SER A 42 -6.08 -12.34 0.63
N ARG A 43 -5.12 -12.34 -0.31
CA ARG A 43 -4.22 -11.20 -0.55
C ARG A 43 -4.94 -10.07 -1.29
N THR A 44 -4.66 -8.83 -0.93
CA THR A 44 -5.26 -7.64 -1.55
C THR A 44 -4.45 -7.17 -2.76
N PHE A 45 -5.14 -6.81 -3.85
CA PHE A 45 -4.54 -6.32 -5.09
C PHE A 45 -5.43 -5.26 -5.75
N PHE A 46 -4.84 -4.46 -6.64
CA PHE A 46 -5.63 -3.64 -7.57
C PHE A 46 -6.43 -4.53 -8.54
N PRO A 47 -7.61 -4.10 -8.98
CA PRO A 47 -8.46 -4.87 -9.90
C PRO A 47 -7.73 -5.25 -11.19
N ASP A 48 -6.92 -4.34 -11.73
CA ASP A 48 -6.08 -4.58 -12.92
C ASP A 48 -5.07 -5.74 -12.72
N ARG A 49 -4.33 -5.73 -11.60
CA ARG A 49 -3.34 -6.79 -11.30
C ARG A 49 -3.96 -8.06 -10.76
N LEU A 50 -5.17 -8.00 -10.21
CA LEU A 50 -5.87 -9.15 -9.64
C LEU A 50 -6.16 -10.20 -10.73
N GLY A 51 -6.50 -9.78 -11.96
CA GLY A 51 -6.70 -10.69 -13.09
C GLY A 51 -5.46 -11.50 -13.41
N VAL A 52 -4.28 -10.85 -13.41
CA VAL A 52 -2.99 -11.54 -13.61
C VAL A 52 -2.70 -12.50 -12.47
N HIS A 53 -2.87 -12.06 -11.22
CA HIS A 53 -2.67 -12.88 -10.03
C HIS A 53 -3.58 -14.13 -10.02
N LYS A 54 -4.86 -13.97 -10.37
CA LYS A 54 -5.85 -15.07 -10.38
C LYS A 54 -5.41 -16.23 -11.27
N ARG A 55 -4.78 -15.96 -12.42
CA ARG A 55 -4.29 -17.01 -13.35
C ARG A 55 -3.24 -17.92 -12.73
N SER A 56 -2.42 -17.40 -11.82
CA SER A 56 -1.34 -18.14 -11.15
C SER A 56 -1.60 -18.41 -9.66
N CYS A 57 -2.80 -18.10 -9.17
CA CYS A 57 -3.10 -18.18 -7.75
C CYS A 57 -3.16 -19.65 -7.33
N LYS A 58 -2.32 -20.04 -6.36
CA LYS A 58 -2.20 -21.43 -5.88
C LYS A 58 -3.08 -21.74 -4.66
N GLY A 59 -4.09 -20.91 -4.38
CA GLY A 59 -4.97 -21.08 -3.22
C GLY A 59 -4.40 -20.52 -1.92
N PRO A 60 -4.99 -20.88 -0.75
CA PRO A 60 -4.54 -20.39 0.54
C PRO A 60 -3.09 -20.81 0.77
N PRO A 61 -2.29 -19.98 1.47
CA PRO A 61 -0.92 -20.33 1.79
C PRO A 61 -0.92 -21.56 2.70
N THR A 62 -0.78 -22.74 2.10
CA THR A 62 -0.34 -23.93 2.82
C THR A 62 0.97 -23.54 3.49
N THR A 63 1.10 -23.93 4.75
CA THR A 63 2.14 -23.48 5.70
C THR A 63 3.58 -23.70 5.22
N SER A 64 3.79 -24.30 4.04
CA SER A 64 5.08 -24.58 3.43
C SER A 64 5.67 -23.45 2.57
N SER A 65 4.88 -22.49 2.05
CA SER A 65 5.38 -21.46 1.11
C SER A 65 5.46 -20.04 1.68
N ARG A 66 5.11 -19.83 2.96
CA ARG A 66 5.38 -18.54 3.61
C ARG A 66 6.87 -18.42 3.86
N ARG A 67 7.60 -17.82 2.92
CA ARG A 67 8.88 -17.20 3.27
C ARG A 67 8.55 -16.23 4.41
N PRO A 68 9.07 -16.45 5.63
CA PRO A 68 8.76 -15.57 6.75
C PRO A 68 9.08 -14.15 6.30
N ARG A 69 8.17 -13.21 6.59
CA ARG A 69 8.50 -11.78 6.49
C ARG A 69 9.75 -11.61 7.34
N SER A 70 10.91 -11.49 6.70
CA SER A 70 12.13 -11.08 7.37
C SER A 70 11.75 -9.84 8.15
N LYS A 71 11.82 -9.93 9.49
CA LYS A 71 11.66 -8.76 10.35
C LYS A 71 12.73 -7.78 9.85
N MET A 72 12.33 -6.74 9.12
CA MET A 72 13.22 -5.62 8.87
C MET A 72 13.32 -4.95 10.24
N GLY A 73 14.35 -5.34 10.99
CA GLY A 73 14.64 -4.78 12.30
C GLY A 73 15.15 -3.36 12.16
N ALA A 74 14.57 -2.46 12.94
CA ALA A 74 15.18 -1.34 13.63
C ALA A 74 14.17 -0.84 14.66
#